data_AF-A0A0E2BBW3-F1
#
_entry.id   AF-A0A0E2BBW3-F1
#
_cell.length_a   1.000
_cell.length_b   1.000
_cell.length_c   1.000
_cell.angle_alpha   90.00
_cell.angle_beta   90.00
_cell.angle_gamma   90.00
#
_symmetry.space_group_name_H-M   'P 1'
#
loop_
_entity.id
_entity.type
_entity.pdbx_description
1 polymer ?
#
loop_
_entity_poly.entity_id
_entity_poly.type
_entity_poly.pdbx_seq_one_letter_code
_entity_poly.pdbx_strand_id
1 'polypeptide(L)' 'MGKNVKSKKEFELFLMEMIEDYRQNKEMWECYDIESFLENILAYSKDIPGLYRNLNIDLDPKIASWQLFADILCGARIYE' A
#
# COMPACT_ATOMS: atom_id res chain seq x y z
N MET A 1 5.50 -5.57 4.99
CA MET A 1 4.04 -5.50 5.25
C MET A 1 3.77 -6.03 6.65
N GLY A 2 3.11 -5.26 7.52
CA GLY A 2 2.88 -5.65 8.91
C GLY A 2 2.47 -4.51 9.84
N LYS A 3 1.97 -3.39 9.29
CA LYS A 3 1.32 -2.37 10.13
C LYS A 3 -0.13 -2.76 10.23
N ASN A 4 -0.65 -2.83 11.45
CA ASN A 4 -2.05 -3.12 11.73
C ASN A 4 -2.78 -1.77 11.86
N VAL A 5 -3.07 -1.15 10.72
CA VAL A 5 -3.68 0.18 10.60
C VAL A 5 -5.19 0.03 10.82
N LYS A 6 -5.64 0.29 12.05
CA LYS A 6 -7.03 0.08 12.48
C LYS A 6 -7.84 1.37 12.56
N SER A 7 -7.16 2.52 12.57
CA SER A 7 -7.80 3.82 12.75
C SER A 7 -7.35 4.86 11.74
N LYS A 8 -8.16 5.90 11.57
CA LYS A 8 -7.80 7.07 10.76
C LYS A 8 -6.47 7.69 11.21
N LYS A 9 -6.23 7.80 12.52
CA LYS A 9 -4.99 8.38 13.07
C LYS A 9 -3.76 7.54 12.69
N GLU A 10 -3.88 6.22 12.76
CA GLU A 10 -2.79 5.33 12.34
C GLU A 10 -2.57 5.40 10.82
N PHE A 11 -3.64 5.58 10.05
CA PHE A 11 -3.52 5.78 8.60
C PHE A 11 -2.83 7.10 8.25
N GLU A 12 -3.16 8.19 8.93
CA GLU A 12 -2.46 9.48 8.79
C GLU A 12 -0.97 9.35 9.13
N LEU A 13 -0.64 8.64 10.22
CA LEU A 13 0.75 8.36 10.60
C LEU A 13 1.47 7.53 9.52
N PHE A 14 0.81 6.49 9.00
CA PHE A 14 1.34 5.69 7.90
C PHE A 14 1.66 6.54 6.67
N LEU A 15 0.76 7.45 6.27
CA LEU A 15 1.00 8.36 5.14
C LEU A 15 2.17 9.31 5.40
N MET A 16 2.30 9.84 6.62
CA MET A 16 3.45 10.67 7.00
C MET A 16 4.77 9.90 6.86
N GLU A 17 4.82 8.66 7.34
CA GLU A 17 6.00 7.79 7.23
C GLU A 17 6.30 7.42 5.78
N MET A 18 5.28 7.16 4.95
CA MET A 18 5.44 6.85 3.53
C MET A 18 5.98 8.05 2.74
N ILE A 19 5.52 9.27 3.05
CA ILE A 19 6.05 10.51 2.46
C ILE A 19 7.53 10.67 2.81
N GLU A 20 7.90 10.41 4.06
CA GLU A 20 9.29 10.54 4.49
C GLU A 20 10.19 9.47 3.86
N ASP A 21 9.70 8.24 3.73
CA ASP A 21 10.39 7.17 3.00
C ASP A 21 10.63 7.55 1.53
N TYR A 22 9.64 8.13 0.84
CA TYR A 22 9.83 8.61 -0.53
C TYR A 22 10.90 9.69 -0.63
N ARG A 23 10.96 10.62 0.34
CA ARG A 23 11.95 11.70 0.34
C ARG A 23 13.37 11.19 0.54
N GLN A 24 13.54 10.18 1.39
CA GLN A 24 14.84 9.65 1.78
C GLN A 24 15.36 8.55 0.85
N ASN A 25 14.45 7.76 0.26
CA ASN A 25 14.77 6.54 -0.48
C ASN A 25 14.13 6.53 -1.88
N LYS A 26 14.01 7.70 -2.53
CA LYS A 26 13.30 7.85 -3.81
C LYS A 26 13.77 6.86 -4.87
N GLU A 27 15.08 6.60 -4.93
CA GLU A 27 15.72 5.67 -5.86
C GLU A 27 15.31 4.20 -5.67
N MET A 28 14.72 3.85 -4.53
CA MET A 28 14.19 2.52 -4.24
C MET A 28 12.70 2.38 -4.63
N TRP A 29 12.06 3.46 -5.07
CA TRP A 29 10.69 3.44 -5.56
C TRP A 29 10.73 3.18 -7.07
N GLU A 30 9.91 2.24 -7.52
CA GLU A 30 9.86 1.84 -8.94
C GLU A 30 8.87 2.69 -9.75
N CYS A 31 8.10 3.57 -9.10
CA CYS A 31 7.28 4.58 -9.78
C CYS A 31 8.06 5.89 -10.00
N TYR A 32 8.18 6.30 -11.26
CA TYR A 32 8.99 7.46 -11.67
C TYR A 32 8.21 8.77 -11.67
N ASP A 33 6.88 8.68 -11.74
CA ASP A 33 5.96 9.82 -11.78
C ASP A 33 4.61 9.46 -11.14
N ILE A 34 3.68 10.42 -11.16
CA ILE A 34 2.35 10.24 -10.58
C ILE A 34 1.48 9.28 -11.40
N GLU A 35 1.68 9.18 -12.71
CA GLU A 35 0.89 8.31 -13.58
C GLU A 35 1.21 6.83 -13.26
N SER A 36 2.49 6.46 -13.28
CA SER A 36 2.96 5.13 -12.87
C SER A 36 2.52 4.76 -11.46
N PHE A 37 2.59 5.69 -10.50
CA PHE A 37 2.11 5.42 -9.14
C PHE A 37 0.60 5.11 -9.09
N LEU A 38 -0.23 5.84 -9.85
CA LEU A 38 -1.67 5.59 -9.93
C LEU A 38 -1.99 4.27 -10.64
N GLU A 39 -1.24 3.91 -11.68
CA GLU A 39 -1.34 2.61 -12.37
C GLU A 39 -1.00 1.47 -11.42
N ASN A 40 0.06 1.60 -10.62
CA ASN A 40 0.47 0.62 -9.63
C ASN A 40 -0.56 0.43 -8.52
N ILE A 41 -1.18 1.53 -8.04
CA ILE A 41 -2.31 1.46 -7.10
C ILE A 41 -3.45 0.63 -7.71
N LEU A 42 -3.81 0.89 -8.97
CA LEU A 42 -4.88 0.17 -9.66
C LEU A 42 -4.52 -1.32 -9.83
N ALA A 43 -3.31 -1.64 -10.27
CA ALA A 43 -2.84 -3.01 -10.44
C ALA A 43 -2.89 -3.77 -9.10
N TYR A 44 -2.27 -3.21 -8.06
CA TYR A 44 -2.20 -3.88 -6.77
C TYR A 44 -3.55 -3.99 -6.06
N SER A 45 -4.49 -3.07 -6.30
CA SER A 45 -5.87 -3.18 -5.79
C SER A 45 -6.59 -4.44 -6.31
N LYS A 46 -6.20 -4.95 -7.49
CA LYS A 46 -6.74 -6.18 -8.08
C LYS A 46 -6.04 -7.43 -7.56
N ASP A 47 -4.75 -7.32 -7.25
CA ASP A 47 -3.89 -8.45 -6.89
C ASP A 47 -3.84 -8.73 -5.38
N ILE A 48 -4.14 -7.73 -4.54
CA ILE A 48 -4.11 -7.86 -3.07
C ILE A 48 -4.95 -9.02 -2.49
N PRO A 49 -6.11 -9.44 -3.06
CA PRO A 49 -6.81 -10.63 -2.59
C PRO A 49 -5.98 -11.92 -2.71
N GLY A 50 -5.11 -12.00 -3.73
CA GLY A 50 -4.20 -13.13 -3.93
C GLY A 50 -3.12 -13.17 -2.86
N LEU A 51 -2.53 -12.02 -2.52
CA LEU A 51 -1.58 -11.89 -1.43
C LEU A 51 -2.18 -12.32 -0.09
N TYR A 52 -3.38 -11.82 0.25
CA TYR A 52 -4.04 -12.15 1.51
C TYR A 52 -4.33 -13.65 1.63
N ARG A 53 -4.76 -14.29 0.54
CA ARG A 53 -4.93 -15.74 0.49
C ARG A 53 -3.61 -16.47 0.73
N ASN A 54 -2.54 -16.06 0.03
CA ASN A 54 -1.24 -16.72 0.11
C ASN A 54 -0.60 -16.61 1.50
N LEU A 55 -0.83 -15.49 2.20
CA LEU A 55 -0.28 -15.22 3.52
C LEU A 55 -1.23 -15.58 4.68
N ASN A 56 -2.41 -16.16 4.39
CA ASN A 56 -3.47 -16.42 5.37
C ASN A 56 -3.83 -15.17 6.21
N ILE A 57 -3.91 -14.00 5.57
CA ILE A 57 -4.33 -12.77 6.20
C ILE A 57 -5.86 -12.77 6.28
N ASP A 58 -6.38 -12.72 7.50
CA ASP A 58 -7.82 -12.67 7.79
C ASP A 58 -8.35 -11.24 7.66
N LEU A 59 -8.36 -10.73 6.43
CA LEU A 59 -8.95 -9.45 6.07
C LEU A 59 -9.75 -9.61 4.78
N ASP A 60 -11.02 -9.19 4.78
CA ASP A 60 -11.86 -9.23 3.59
C ASP A 60 -11.48 -8.08 2.64
N PRO A 61 -10.88 -8.35 1.47
CA PRO A 61 -10.47 -7.31 0.54
C PRO A 61 -11.65 -6.61 -0.16
N LYS A 62 -12.89 -7.10 0.03
CA LYS A 62 -14.11 -6.45 -0.47
C LYS A 62 -14.63 -5.36 0.48
N ILE A 63 -14.14 -5.32 1.72
CA ILE A 63 -14.52 -4.33 2.71
C ILE A 63 -13.39 -3.31 2.82
N ALA A 64 -13.69 -2.06 2.49
CA ALA A 64 -12.73 -0.98 2.63
C ALA A 64 -12.29 -0.84 4.10
N SER A 65 -10.98 -0.84 4.32
CA SER A 65 -10.38 -0.65 5.63
C SER A 65 -9.09 0.16 5.50
N TRP A 66 -8.69 0.83 6.58
CA TRP A 66 -7.42 1.57 6.62
C TRP A 66 -6.22 0.67 6.35
N GLN A 67 -6.30 -0.58 6.82
CA GLN A 67 -5.32 -1.61 6.52
C GLN A 67 -5.22 -1.90 5.01
N LEU A 68 -6.36 -2.13 4.36
CA LEU A 68 -6.41 -2.42 2.93
C LEU A 68 -5.78 -1.28 2.12
N PHE A 69 -6.10 -0.03 2.44
CA PHE A 69 -5.49 1.12 1.78
C PHE A 69 -3.98 1.19 2.02
N ALA A 70 -3.51 0.95 3.25
CA ALA A 70 -2.09 0.97 3.56
C ALA A 70 -1.31 -0.13 2.81
N ASP A 71 -1.88 -1.33 2.71
CA ASP A 71 -1.25 -2.44 1.99
C ASP A 71 -1.20 -2.18 0.48
N ILE A 72 -2.26 -1.59 -0.11
CA ILE A 72 -2.29 -1.21 -1.53
C ILE A 72 -1.20 -0.17 -1.82
N LEU A 73 -1.13 0.89 -1.02
CA LEU A 73 -0.13 1.95 -1.19
C LEU A 73 1.31 1.42 -0.99
N CYS A 74 1.51 0.50 -0.05
CA CYS A 74 2.80 -0.12 0.19
C CYS A 74 3.24 -1.02 -0.99
N GLY A 75 2.30 -1.76 -1.59
CA GLY A 75 2.55 -2.54 -2.81
C GLY A 75 2.87 -1.65 -4.02
N ALA A 76 2.10 -0.58 -4.20
CA ALA A 76 2.23 0.30 -5.36
C ALA A 76 3.59 1.00 -5.50
N ARG A 77 4.37 1.07 -4.41
CA ARG A 77 5.74 1.62 -4.40
C ARG A 77 6.75 0.81 -5.21
N ILE A 78 6.54 -0.50 -5.32
CA ILE A 78 7.52 -1.50 -5.79
C ILE A 78 6.92 -2.49 -6.80
N TYR A 79 5.82 -2.10 -7.45
CA TYR A 79 5.14 -2.96 -8.41
C TYR A 79 5.47 -2.44 -9.82
N GLU A 80 5.84 -3.34 -10.72
CA GLU A 80 6.01 -3.07 -12.16
C GLU A 80 4.70 -3.34 -12.93
#